data_AF-A0A6S7HAL1-F1
#
_entry.id   AF-A0A6S7HAL1-F1
#
_cell.length_a   1.000
_cell.length_b   1.000
_cell.length_c   1.000
_cell.angle_alpha   90.00
_cell.angle_beta   90.00
_cell.angle_gamma   90.00
#
_symmetry.space_group_name_H-M   'P 1'
#
loop_
_entity.id
_entity.type
_entity.pdbx_description
1 polymer ?
#
loop_
_entity_poly.entity_id
_entity_poly.type
_entity_poly.pdbx_seq_one_letter_code
_entity_poly.pdbx_strand_id
1 'polypeptide(L)'
;MKCRKIKAVVRYHTPNKRKEPEKYFHHLLMLYFPWRNEQELFGEDQTYISKFYEPDVQEVVQRNEEIFEPDGDAINEALESLQNFDGVPTHSYDPINDQENDDLRQSLPDHSDETESFNESLPQHLASNPESVLPSSGLSSYNQP
;
A
#
# COMPACT_ATOMS: atom_id res chain seq x y z
N MET A 1 -20.75 25.96 -15.66
CA MET A 1 -20.30 24.74 -14.95
C MET A 1 -20.74 24.85 -13.49
N LYS A 2 -21.20 23.75 -12.88
CA LYS A 2 -21.63 23.72 -11.47
C LYS A 2 -20.39 23.46 -10.60
N CYS A 3 -20.02 24.39 -9.72
CA CYS A 3 -18.90 24.20 -8.81
C CYS A 3 -19.26 23.19 -7.70
N ARG A 4 -18.30 22.39 -7.26
CA ARG A 4 -18.49 21.47 -6.12
C ARG A 4 -18.68 22.29 -4.83
N LYS A 5 -19.53 21.81 -3.92
CA LYS A 5 -19.76 22.43 -2.61
C LYS A 5 -18.51 22.39 -1.72
N ILE A 6 -17.69 21.35 -1.92
CA ILE A 6 -16.44 21.11 -1.18
C ILE A 6 -15.27 21.34 -2.15
N LYS A 7 -14.29 22.12 -1.72
CA LYS A 7 -13.02 22.28 -2.42
C LYS A 7 -12.22 20.99 -2.26
N ALA A 8 -11.65 20.48 -3.34
CA ALA A 8 -10.90 19.22 -3.30
C ALA A 8 -9.55 19.43 -3.98
N VAL A 9 -8.52 18.81 -3.40
CA VAL A 9 -7.17 18.73 -3.97
C VAL A 9 -7.04 17.41 -4.73
N VAL A 10 -6.17 17.39 -5.75
CA VAL A 10 -5.86 16.18 -6.51
C VAL A 10 -5.16 15.20 -5.59
N ARG A 11 -5.75 14.01 -5.40
CA ARG A 11 -5.14 12.94 -4.59
C ARG A 11 -3.99 12.30 -5.34
N TYR A 12 -2.80 12.32 -4.74
CA TYR A 12 -1.62 11.60 -5.21
C TYR A 12 -1.24 10.50 -4.22
N HIS A 13 -0.33 9.61 -4.63
CA HIS A 13 0.32 8.70 -3.70
C HIS A 13 1.12 9.52 -2.68
N THR A 14 0.79 9.42 -1.40
CA THR A 14 1.51 10.08 -0.31
C THR A 14 2.81 9.32 -0.03
N PRO A 15 3.99 9.89 -0.32
CA PRO A 15 5.27 9.25 0.00
C PRO A 15 5.40 9.07 1.51
N ASN A 16 6.04 7.99 1.94
CA ASN A 16 6.23 7.77 3.37
C ASN A 16 7.27 8.76 3.93
N LYS A 17 6.87 9.62 4.88
CA LYS A 17 7.73 10.63 5.53
C LYS A 17 9.02 10.06 6.12
N ARG A 18 9.03 8.82 6.61
CA ARG A 18 10.22 8.19 7.21
C ARG A 18 11.17 7.59 6.16
N LYS A 19 10.62 7.03 5.07
CA LYS A 19 11.43 6.39 4.02
C LYS A 19 11.97 7.41 3.02
N GLU A 20 11.15 8.39 2.64
CA GLU A 20 11.46 9.36 1.60
C GLU A 20 10.99 10.77 2.02
N PRO A 21 11.66 11.40 3.00
CA PRO A 21 11.22 12.68 3.57
C PRO A 21 11.17 13.79 2.51
N GLU A 22 12.18 13.94 1.66
CA GLU A 22 12.18 14.99 0.63
C GLU A 22 11.01 14.90 -0.34
N LYS A 23 10.67 13.69 -0.79
CA LYS A 23 9.51 13.49 -1.68
C LYS A 23 8.21 13.82 -0.95
N TYR A 24 8.10 13.50 0.33
CA TYR A 24 6.92 13.82 1.13
C TYR A 24 6.73 15.35 1.22
N PHE A 25 7.76 16.09 1.61
CA PHE A 25 7.66 17.56 1.72
C PHE A 25 7.53 18.25 0.36
N HIS A 26 8.16 17.71 -0.70
CA HIS A 26 7.93 18.16 -2.07
C HIS A 26 6.43 18.13 -2.42
N HIS A 27 5.77 16.99 -2.23
CA HIS A 27 4.34 16.86 -2.54
C HIS A 27 3.48 17.77 -1.66
N LEU A 28 3.82 17.88 -0.38
CA LEU A 28 3.09 18.74 0.55
C LEU A 28 3.12 20.21 0.11
N LEU A 29 4.30 20.72 -0.23
CA LEU A 29 4.46 22.08 -0.75
C LEU A 29 3.78 22.26 -2.11
N MET A 30 3.89 21.28 -2.99
CA MET A 30 3.26 21.30 -4.32
C MET A 30 1.73 21.46 -4.23
N LEU A 31 1.10 20.84 -3.23
CA LEU A 31 -0.36 20.82 -3.05
C LEU A 31 -0.89 22.02 -2.26
N TYR A 32 -0.19 22.40 -1.20
CA TYR A 32 -0.74 23.32 -0.19
C TYR A 32 -0.02 24.66 -0.11
N PHE A 33 1.14 24.83 -0.73
CA PHE A 33 1.80 26.13 -0.79
C PHE A 33 1.54 26.81 -2.15
N PRO A 34 1.27 28.13 -2.21
CA PRO A 34 1.17 28.84 -3.47
C PRO A 34 2.56 29.03 -4.10
N TRP A 35 2.78 28.48 -5.29
CA TRP A 35 4.04 28.61 -6.04
C TRP A 35 3.77 28.91 -7.51
N ARG A 36 4.72 29.60 -8.17
CA ARG A 36 4.70 29.80 -9.64
C ARG A 36 5.73 28.95 -10.36
N ASN A 37 6.87 28.75 -9.71
CA ASN A 37 7.98 27.93 -10.21
C ASN A 37 8.42 26.98 -9.10
N GLU A 38 8.81 25.76 -9.47
CA GLU A 38 9.25 24.74 -8.50
C GLU A 38 10.49 25.19 -7.72
N GLN A 39 11.33 26.05 -8.31
CA GLN A 39 12.53 26.58 -7.66
C GLN A 39 12.21 27.45 -6.43
N GLU A 40 10.99 27.98 -6.32
CA GLU A 40 10.52 28.75 -5.16
C GLU A 40 10.21 27.83 -3.95
N LEU A 41 10.13 26.51 -4.18
CA LEU A 41 9.86 25.52 -3.15
C LEU A 41 11.13 25.00 -2.46
N PHE A 42 12.31 25.47 -2.85
CA PHE A 42 13.56 25.16 -2.18
C PHE A 42 13.86 26.16 -1.06
N GLY A 43 14.28 25.64 0.10
CA GLY A 43 14.77 26.45 1.21
C GLY A 43 16.25 26.79 1.08
N GLU A 44 16.85 27.24 2.18
CA GLU A 44 18.26 27.64 2.24
C GLU A 44 19.21 26.51 1.79
N ASP A 45 18.90 25.26 2.18
CA ASP A 45 19.72 24.08 1.88
C ASP A 45 19.42 23.45 0.50
N GLN A 46 18.67 24.13 -0.38
CA GLN A 46 18.16 23.58 -1.63
C GLN A 46 17.29 22.32 -1.44
N THR A 47 16.59 22.25 -0.31
CA THR A 47 15.70 21.13 0.04
C THR A 47 14.27 21.60 0.26
N TYR A 48 13.31 20.71 0.02
CA TYR A 48 11.89 20.98 0.30
C TYR A 48 11.63 20.98 1.80
N ILE A 49 12.38 20.16 2.55
CA ILE A 49 12.34 20.13 4.02
C ILE A 49 12.65 21.51 4.59
N SER A 50 13.77 22.11 4.17
CA SER A 50 14.19 23.43 4.65
C SER A 50 13.12 24.48 4.38
N LYS A 51 12.50 24.45 3.19
CA LYS A 51 11.42 25.39 2.84
C LYS A 51 10.20 25.23 3.73
N PHE A 52 9.79 23.98 3.99
CA PHE A 52 8.60 23.70 4.79
C PHE A 52 8.74 24.18 6.23
N TYR A 53 9.93 24.10 6.81
CA TYR A 53 10.19 24.55 8.19
C TYR A 53 10.32 26.07 8.35
N GLU A 54 10.23 26.85 7.27
CA GLU A 54 10.05 28.29 7.38
C GLU A 54 8.68 28.59 8.00
N PRO A 55 8.59 29.44 9.05
CA PRO A 55 7.35 29.63 9.81
C PRO A 55 6.19 30.13 8.95
N ASP A 56 6.47 31.06 8.02
CA ASP A 56 5.46 31.61 7.11
C ASP A 56 4.91 30.56 6.13
N VAL A 57 5.78 29.65 5.69
CA VAL A 57 5.41 28.57 4.76
C VAL A 57 4.57 27.52 5.48
N GLN A 58 5.00 27.11 6.68
CA GLN A 58 4.30 26.13 7.49
C GLN A 58 2.88 26.59 7.82
N GLU A 59 2.70 27.85 8.21
CA GLU A 59 1.39 28.41 8.54
C GLU A 59 0.46 28.44 7.31
N VAL A 60 1.01 28.72 6.11
CA VAL A 60 0.25 28.69 4.86
C VAL A 60 -0.16 27.28 4.48
N VAL A 61 0.76 26.32 4.57
CA VAL A 61 0.48 24.92 4.25
C VAL A 61 -0.59 24.37 5.17
N GLN A 62 -0.43 24.51 6.49
CA GLN A 62 -1.39 23.99 7.47
C GLN A 62 -2.79 24.58 7.27
N ARG A 63 -2.89 25.90 7.09
CA ARG A 63 -4.18 26.55 6.87
C ARG A 63 -4.86 26.06 5.59
N ASN A 64 -4.09 25.84 4.53
CA ASN A 64 -4.64 25.35 3.27
C ASN A 64 -5.05 23.87 3.39
N GLU A 65 -4.24 23.06 4.06
CA GLU A 65 -4.53 21.66 4.36
C GLU A 65 -5.88 21.53 5.09
N GLU A 66 -6.12 22.30 6.16
CA GLU A 66 -7.40 22.33 6.89
C GLU A 66 -8.61 22.71 6.01
N ILE A 67 -8.42 23.57 5.01
CA ILE A 67 -9.48 24.01 4.09
C ILE A 67 -9.83 22.92 3.06
N PHE A 68 -8.83 22.16 2.62
CA PHE A 68 -8.97 21.20 1.53
C PHE A 68 -9.20 19.76 2.01
N GLU A 69 -8.71 19.43 3.20
CA GLU A 69 -8.84 18.14 3.86
C GLU A 69 -9.41 18.32 5.28
N PRO A 70 -10.67 18.78 5.40
CA PRO A 70 -11.34 18.80 6.69
C PRO A 70 -11.40 17.39 7.27
N ASP A 71 -11.19 17.29 8.58
CA ASP A 71 -11.11 16.03 9.33
C ASP A 71 -9.98 15.08 8.88
N GLY A 72 -8.96 15.59 8.18
CA GLY A 72 -7.80 14.81 7.72
C GLY A 72 -7.12 14.02 8.84
N ASP A 73 -6.88 14.68 9.99
CA ASP A 73 -6.31 14.03 11.17
C ASP A 73 -7.20 12.88 11.69
N ALA A 74 -8.52 13.08 11.75
CA ALA A 74 -9.45 12.06 12.21
C ALA A 74 -9.50 10.85 11.26
N ILE A 75 -9.38 11.09 9.95
CA ILE A 75 -9.26 10.03 8.95
C ILE A 75 -7.95 9.26 9.12
N ASN A 76 -6.85 9.98 9.33
CA ASN A 76 -5.53 9.37 9.51
C ASN A 76 -5.48 8.54 10.80
N GLU A 77 -6.03 9.05 11.90
CA GLU A 77 -6.18 8.35 13.17
C GLU A 77 -7.06 7.09 13.01
N ALA A 78 -8.18 7.18 12.28
CA ALA A 78 -9.04 6.04 12.02
C ALA A 78 -8.33 4.95 11.19
N LEU A 79 -7.52 5.35 10.21
CA LEU A 79 -6.71 4.42 9.41
C LEU A 79 -5.59 3.76 10.22
N GLU A 80 -4.89 4.52 11.05
CA GLU A 80 -3.88 3.98 11.98
C GLU A 80 -4.51 3.03 12.99
N SER A 81 -5.69 3.38 13.51
CA SER A 81 -6.47 2.52 14.41
C SER A 81 -6.86 1.21 13.73
N LEU A 82 -7.28 1.26 12.46
CA LEU A 82 -7.59 0.07 11.67
C LEU A 82 -6.35 -0.80 11.41
N GLN A 83 -5.20 -0.18 11.14
CA GLN A 83 -3.96 -0.90 10.88
C GLN A 83 -3.39 -1.58 12.14
N ASN A 84 -3.54 -0.94 13.30
CA ASN A 84 -3.12 -1.47 14.60
C ASN A 84 -4.17 -2.38 15.24
N PHE A 85 -5.34 -2.54 14.61
CA PHE A 85 -6.39 -3.42 15.09
C PHE A 85 -6.00 -4.88 14.81
N ASP A 86 -5.51 -5.59 15.83
CA ASP A 86 -5.17 -7.02 15.79
C ASP A 86 -6.41 -7.95 15.69
N GLY A 87 -7.62 -7.40 15.60
CA GLY A 87 -8.86 -8.16 15.47
C GLY A 87 -9.27 -8.39 14.02
N VAL A 88 -10.04 -9.45 13.78
CA VAL A 88 -10.79 -9.60 12.52
C VAL A 88 -11.76 -8.42 12.40
N PRO A 89 -11.84 -7.70 11.27
CA PRO A 89 -12.84 -6.66 11.06
C PRO A 89 -14.22 -7.22 11.42
N THR A 90 -14.87 -6.65 12.43
CA THR A 90 -16.14 -7.17 12.98
C THR A 90 -17.29 -7.12 11.97
N HIS A 91 -17.10 -6.46 10.83
CA HIS A 91 -18.08 -6.39 9.77
C HIS A 91 -17.37 -6.39 8.42
N SER A 92 -17.26 -7.56 7.80
CA SER A 92 -17.03 -7.64 6.37
C SER A 92 -18.34 -7.27 5.66
N TYR A 93 -18.23 -6.45 4.61
CA TYR A 93 -19.36 -6.12 3.73
C TYR A 93 -19.49 -7.17 2.60
N ASP A 94 -18.60 -8.18 2.65
CA ASP A 94 -18.40 -9.39 1.87
C ASP A 94 -19.03 -10.67 2.42
N PRO A 95 -20.36 -10.81 2.63
CA PRO A 95 -20.89 -11.98 3.35
C PRO A 95 -20.65 -13.31 2.62
N ILE A 96 -20.39 -13.30 1.30
CA ILE A 96 -20.05 -14.50 0.53
C ILE A 96 -18.60 -14.89 0.80
N ASN A 97 -17.69 -13.91 0.78
CA ASN A 97 -16.29 -14.12 1.12
C ASN A 97 -16.09 -14.60 2.57
N ASP A 98 -16.91 -14.14 3.51
CA ASP A 98 -16.84 -14.59 4.91
C ASP A 98 -17.24 -16.07 5.05
N GLN A 99 -18.35 -16.46 4.39
CA GLN A 99 -18.81 -17.85 4.39
C GLN A 99 -17.76 -18.79 3.78
N GLU A 100 -17.15 -18.41 2.65
CA GLU A 100 -16.10 -19.23 2.01
C GLU A 100 -14.87 -19.37 2.91
N ASN A 101 -14.44 -18.30 3.57
CA ASN A 101 -13.31 -18.34 4.50
C ASN A 101 -13.59 -19.20 5.74
N ASP A 102 -14.82 -19.15 6.28
CA ASP A 102 -15.23 -19.99 7.40
C ASP A 102 -15.36 -21.46 6.99
N ASP A 103 -15.87 -21.75 5.79
CA ASP A 103 -15.94 -23.10 5.25
C ASP A 103 -14.53 -23.69 5.04
N LEU A 104 -13.59 -22.89 4.53
CA LEU A 104 -12.18 -23.29 4.40
C LEU A 104 -11.54 -23.58 5.76
N ARG A 105 -11.79 -22.75 6.78
CA ARG A 105 -11.30 -22.96 8.14
C ARG A 105 -11.87 -24.22 8.78
N GLN A 106 -13.13 -24.54 8.51
CA GLN A 106 -13.77 -25.78 8.98
C GLN A 106 -13.27 -27.02 8.22
N SER A 107 -12.79 -26.85 6.98
CA SER A 107 -12.23 -27.93 6.18
C SER A 107 -10.79 -28.31 6.54
N LEU A 108 -10.10 -27.46 7.31
CA LEU A 108 -8.77 -27.77 7.85
C LEU A 108 -8.92 -28.79 9.00
N PRO A 109 -8.25 -29.95 8.95
CA PRO A 109 -8.27 -30.89 10.07
C PRO A 109 -7.66 -30.23 11.31
N ASP A 110 -8.35 -30.31 12.44
CA ASP A 110 -7.82 -29.96 13.76
C ASP A 110 -6.77 -31.00 14.16
N HIS A 111 -5.51 -30.80 13.73
CA HIS A 111 -4.39 -31.63 14.15
C HIS A 111 -3.90 -31.21 15.54
N SER A 112 -4.80 -31.28 16.52
CA SER A 112 -4.47 -31.33 17.93
C SER A 112 -4.56 -32.76 18.42
N ASP A 113 -3.72 -33.65 17.89
CA ASP A 113 -3.17 -34.81 18.61
C ASP A 113 -2.07 -35.54 17.81
N GLU A 114 -0.88 -35.51 18.40
CA GLU A 114 0.16 -36.54 18.48
C GLU A 114 0.48 -37.47 17.28
N THR A 115 1.73 -37.37 16.81
CA THR A 115 2.55 -38.39 16.11
C THR A 115 2.38 -38.60 14.60
N GLU A 116 2.52 -37.55 13.80
CA GLU A 116 2.94 -37.72 12.40
C GLU A 116 4.45 -38.02 12.36
N SER A 117 4.82 -39.30 12.49
CA SER A 117 6.14 -39.78 12.09
C SER A 117 6.26 -39.58 10.58
N PHE A 118 6.89 -38.47 10.18
CA PHE A 118 7.26 -38.20 8.79
C PHE A 118 8.06 -39.40 8.28
N ASN A 119 7.45 -40.26 7.45
CA ASN A 119 8.21 -41.26 6.72
C ASN A 119 9.08 -40.48 5.73
N GLU A 120 10.33 -40.24 6.13
CA GLU A 120 11.38 -39.66 5.32
C GLU A 120 11.72 -40.63 4.19
N SER A 121 10.80 -40.73 3.23
CA SER A 121 11.01 -41.45 1.99
C SER A 121 11.74 -40.52 1.04
N LEU A 122 13.06 -40.69 1.00
CA LEU A 122 13.93 -39.99 0.05
C LEU A 122 13.38 -40.20 -1.38
N PRO A 123 13.21 -39.14 -2.19
CA PRO A 123 12.72 -39.27 -3.55
C PRO A 123 13.68 -40.14 -4.38
N GLN A 124 13.24 -41.36 -4.74
CA GLN A 124 13.99 -42.26 -5.61
C GLN A 124 14.29 -41.64 -7.00
N HIS A 125 13.63 -40.55 -7.37
CA HIS A 125 13.86 -39.83 -8.63
C HIS A 125 15.18 -39.04 -8.68
N LEU A 126 15.93 -38.93 -7.57
CA LEU A 126 17.28 -38.36 -7.56
C LEU A 126 18.38 -39.41 -7.75
N ALA A 127 18.03 -40.70 -7.87
CA ALA A 127 18.98 -41.73 -8.26
C ALA A 127 19.37 -41.49 -9.73
N SER A 128 20.54 -40.88 -9.90
CA SER A 128 21.17 -40.57 -11.18
C SER A 128 21.15 -41.78 -12.10
N ASN A 129 20.34 -41.74 -13.14
CA ASN A 129 20.44 -42.66 -14.27
C ASN A 129 20.99 -41.84 -15.45
N PRO A 130 22.26 -42.04 -15.85
CA PRO A 130 22.80 -41.38 -17.02
C PRO A 130 22.38 -42.21 -18.23
N GLU A 131 21.43 -41.73 -19.04
CA GLU A 131 21.48 -41.80 -20.51
C GLU A 131 20.13 -41.49 -21.18
N SER A 132 20.23 -40.76 -22.28
CA SER A 132 19.39 -40.74 -23.48
C SER A 132 18.38 -39.59 -23.73
N VAL A 133 18.86 -38.61 -24.53
CA VAL A 133 18.29 -37.99 -25.76
C VAL A 133 16.94 -37.21 -25.73
N LEU A 134 17.05 -35.88 -25.96
CA LEU A 134 16.23 -34.86 -26.71
C LEU A 134 14.83 -35.20 -27.34
N PRO A 135 14.00 -34.21 -27.79
CA PRO A 135 14.03 -32.73 -27.67
C PRO A 135 12.70 -32.01 -27.31
N SER A 136 12.88 -30.73 -26.97
CA SER A 136 11.97 -29.56 -27.03
C SER A 136 10.86 -29.56 -28.12
N SER A 137 9.63 -29.16 -27.76
CA SER A 137 8.76 -28.25 -28.56
C SER A 137 7.40 -27.96 -27.89
N GLY A 138 6.93 -26.71 -27.98
CA GLY A 138 5.52 -26.38 -27.72
C GLY A 138 5.18 -24.96 -27.26
N LEU A 139 5.60 -23.91 -27.98
CA LEU A 139 5.06 -22.55 -27.84
C LEU A 139 3.63 -22.50 -28.42
N SER A 140 2.64 -22.03 -27.64
CA SER A 140 1.25 -21.86 -28.11
C SER A 140 0.97 -20.37 -28.43
N SER A 141 0.58 -20.10 -29.68
CA SER A 141 0.32 -18.76 -30.23
C SER A 141 -1.17 -18.37 -30.10
N TYR A 142 -1.40 -17.10 -29.76
CA TYR A 142 -2.69 -16.44 -29.58
C TYR A 142 -3.29 -16.04 -30.94
N ASN A 143 -4.58 -16.32 -31.17
CA ASN A 143 -5.36 -15.73 -32.26
C ASN A 143 -6.56 -14.97 -31.64
N GLN A 144 -6.72 -13.70 -32.02
CA GLN A 144 -7.96 -12.94 -31.78
C GLN A 144 -8.63 -12.60 -33.12
N PRO A 145 -9.97 -12.44 -33.11
CA PRO A 145 -10.80 -12.25 -34.31
C PRO A 145 -10.67 -10.86 -34.94
#